data_AF-A0A8T5AND0-F1
#
_entry.id   AF-A0A8T5AND0-F1
#
_cell.length_a   1.000
_cell.length_b   1.000
_cell.length_c   1.000
_cell.angle_alpha   90.00
_cell.angle_beta   90.00
_cell.angle_gamma   90.00
#
_symmetry.space_group_name_H-M   'P 1'
#
loop_
_entity.id
_entity.type
_entity.pdbx_description
1 polymer ?
#
loop_
_entity_poly.entity_id
_entity_poly.type
_entity_poly.pdbx_seq_one_letter_code
_entity_poly.pdbx_strand_id
1 'polypeptide(L)' 'MDGGSRIFSSAQRQGGVHVLMSDVDILIKTKLKPREVIAKLRSEGFDEPFEFHVVNEKEFKIYKDMIPELREI' A
#
# COMPACT_ATOMS: atom_id res chain seq x y z
N MET A 1 -8.03 15.84 -11.02
CA MET A 1 -7.99 15.76 -9.55
C MET A 1 -8.78 14.54 -9.14
N ASP A 2 -8.12 13.48 -8.68
CA ASP A 2 -8.78 12.24 -8.30
C ASP A 2 -9.17 12.30 -6.81
N GLY A 3 -10.44 12.57 -6.54
CA GLY A 3 -11.00 12.71 -5.18
C GLY A 3 -11.38 11.37 -4.52
N GLY A 4 -10.82 10.24 -4.98
CA GLY A 4 -11.26 8.90 -4.57
C GLY A 4 -10.16 7.94 -4.13
N SER A 5 -8.89 8.37 -4.14
CA SER A 5 -7.78 7.52 -3.72
C SER A 5 -7.71 7.47 -2.18
N ARG A 6 -7.61 6.26 -1.62
CA ARG A 6 -7.55 6.01 -0.17
C ARG A 6 -6.33 5.16 0.16
N ILE A 7 -5.66 5.51 1.25
CA ILE A 7 -4.42 4.87 1.70
C ILE A 7 -4.73 4.04 2.94
N PHE A 8 -4.19 2.82 2.97
CA PHE A 8 -4.32 1.92 4.10
C PHE A 8 -2.94 1.38 4.50
N SER A 9 -2.71 1.22 5.80
CA SER A 9 -1.47 0.64 6.35
C SER A 9 -1.75 -0.54 7.25
N SER A 10 -0.87 -1.54 7.20
CA SER A 10 -0.77 -2.66 8.13
C SER A 10 0.63 -2.64 8.74
N ALA A 11 0.77 -2.22 9.99
CA ALA A 11 2.07 -2.19 10.66
C ALA A 11 2.26 -3.44 11.54
N GLN A 12 3.23 -4.30 11.20
CA GLN A 12 3.70 -5.37 12.08
C GLN A 12 4.75 -4.79 13.05
N ARG A 13 4.39 -4.59 14.31
CA ARG A 13 5.34 -4.25 15.38
C ARG A 13 5.88 -5.56 15.96
N GLN A 14 7.07 -6.01 15.55
CA GLN A 14 7.76 -7.10 16.26
C GLN A 14 9.21 -6.74 16.53
N GLY A 15 9.55 -6.71 17.82
CA GLY A 15 10.91 -6.56 18.28
C GLY A 15 11.73 -7.81 17.95
N GLY A 16 12.92 -7.61 17.39
CA GLY A 16 14.03 -8.53 17.57
C GLY A 16 14.30 -9.56 16.48
N VAL A 17 13.99 -9.31 15.20
CA VAL A 17 14.62 -10.07 14.09
C VAL A 17 14.86 -9.14 12.91
N HIS A 18 16.13 -8.94 12.54
CA HIS A 18 16.52 -8.34 11.26
C HIS A 18 16.08 -9.28 10.14
N VAL A 19 14.99 -8.94 9.46
CA VAL A 19 14.64 -9.49 8.16
C VAL A 19 14.78 -8.34 7.17
N LEU A 20 15.51 -8.54 6.07
CA LEU A 20 15.60 -7.61 4.94
C LEU A 20 14.23 -7.53 4.24
N MET A 21 13.26 -6.90 4.89
CA MET A 21 11.88 -6.72 4.45
C MET A 21 11.57 -5.23 4.44
N SER A 22 10.87 -4.76 3.40
CA SER A 22 10.26 -3.44 3.32
C SER A 22 9.55 -3.14 4.65
N ASP A 23 10.02 -2.17 5.43
CA ASP A 23 9.48 -1.88 6.78
C ASP A 23 8.02 -1.38 6.75
N VAL A 24 7.47 -1.02 5.58
CA VAL A 24 6.14 -0.39 5.45
C VAL A 24 5.37 -0.86 4.21
N ASP A 25 4.34 -1.67 4.42
CA ASP A 25 3.34 -2.03 3.41
C ASP A 25 2.25 -0.94 3.28
N ILE A 26 2.05 -0.43 2.06
CA ILE A 26 1.05 0.58 1.74
C ILE A 26 0.09 0.04 0.68
N LEU A 27 -1.18 -0.15 1.06
CA LEU A 27 -2.25 -0.52 0.14
C LEU A 27 -2.97 0.75 -0.35
N ILE A 28 -2.92 0.98 -1.67
CA ILE A 28 -3.53 2.15 -2.32
C ILE A 28 -4.69 1.68 -3.17
N LYS A 29 -5.91 2.08 -2.78
CA LYS A 29 -7.10 1.85 -3.61
C LYS A 29 -7.29 3.02 -4.57
N THR A 30 -7.31 2.76 -5.87
CA THR A 30 -7.44 3.80 -6.88
C THR A 30 -8.18 3.30 -8.14
N LYS A 31 -8.64 4.25 -8.97
CA LYS A 31 -9.16 3.97 -10.32
C LYS A 31 -8.10 4.11 -11.41
N LEU A 32 -6.92 4.66 -11.07
CA LEU A 32 -5.79 4.81 -11.99
C LEU A 32 -5.11 3.46 -12.24
N LYS A 33 -4.33 3.36 -13.31
CA LYS A 33 -3.60 2.12 -13.57
C LYS A 33 -2.49 1.96 -12.52
N PRO A 34 -2.30 0.77 -11.92
CA PRO A 34 -1.26 0.52 -10.93
C PRO A 34 0.13 1.01 -11.36
N ARG A 35 0.49 0.77 -12.62
CA ARG A 35 1.78 1.20 -13.18
C ARG A 35 1.97 2.72 -13.17
N GLU A 36 0.92 3.50 -13.40
CA GLU A 36 1.01 4.96 -13.41
C GLU A 36 1.24 5.49 -12.00
N VAL A 37 0.53 4.92 -11.02
CA VAL A 37 0.66 5.29 -9.61
C VAL A 37 2.03 4.90 -9.05
N ILE A 38 2.46 3.66 -9.30
CA ILE A 38 3.78 3.18 -8.85
C ILE A 38 4.89 4.01 -9.49
N ALA A 39 4.85 4.24 -10.81
CA ALA A 39 5.85 5.06 -11.49
C ALA A 39 5.90 6.49 -10.93
N LYS A 40 4.74 7.06 -10.61
CA LYS A 40 4.65 8.39 -10.01
C LYS A 40 5.26 8.42 -8.61
N LEU A 41 4.92 7.47 -7.75
CA LEU A 41 5.48 7.36 -6.39
C LEU A 41 7.01 7.24 -6.42
N ARG A 42 7.53 6.35 -7.28
CA ARG A 42 8.96 6.16 -7.48
C ARG A 42 9.64 7.43 -8.01
N SER A 43 9.00 8.12 -8.97
CA SER A 43 9.52 9.39 -9.50
C SER A 43 9.57 10.52 -8.46
N GLU A 44 8.76 10.43 -7.40
CA GLU A 44 8.74 11.38 -6.28
C GLU A 44 9.69 10.98 -5.15
N GLY A 45 10.48 9.91 -5.32
CA GLY A 45 11.46 9.44 -4.34
C GLY A 45 10.90 8.50 -3.28
N PHE A 46 9.66 8.02 -3.45
CA PHE A 46 9.10 6.97 -2.61
C PHE A 46 9.60 5.61 -3.11
N ASP A 47 10.79 5.24 -2.63
CA ASP A 47 11.43 3.98 -2.92
C ASP A 47 11.43 3.03 -1.71
N GLU A 48 12.59 2.57 -1.27
CA GLU A 48 12.72 1.83 -0.03
C GLU A 48 12.52 2.77 1.17
N PRO A 49 11.92 2.29 2.28
CA PRO A 49 11.53 0.90 2.58
C PRO A 49 10.06 0.58 2.22
N PHE A 50 9.44 1.30 1.30
CA PHE A 50 8.00 1.20 1.03
C PHE A 50 7.67 0.13 -0.02
N GLU A 51 6.72 -0.73 0.34
CA GLU A 51 6.08 -1.68 -0.58
C GLU A 51 4.68 -1.20 -0.94
N PHE A 52 4.46 -0.89 -2.22
CA PHE A 52 3.20 -0.34 -2.70
C PHE A 52 2.34 -1.41 -3.36
N HIS A 53 1.20 -1.73 -2.74
CA HIS A 53 0.14 -2.52 -3.34
C HIS A 53 -0.93 -1.59 -3.91
N VAL A 54 -0.90 -1.35 -5.22
CA VAL A 54 -1.91 -0.52 -5.88
C VAL A 54 -3.00 -1.40 -6.47
N VAL A 55 -4.23 -1.24 -5.98
CA VAL A 55 -5.36 -2.12 -6.26
C VAL A 55 -6.59 -1.36 -6.72
N ASN A 56 -7.44 -2.01 -7.52
CA ASN A 56 -8.77 -1.53 -7.84
C ASN A 56 -9.81 -1.93 -6.77
N GLU A 57 -11.06 -1.47 -6.91
CA GLU A 57 -12.14 -1.74 -5.96
C GLU A 57 -12.41 -3.24 -5.73
N LYS A 58 -12.28 -4.07 -6.78
CA LYS A 58 -12.54 -5.51 -6.69
C LYS A 58 -11.43 -6.22 -5.91
N GLU A 59 -10.19 -5.87 -6.21
CA GLU A 59 -9.00 -6.39 -5.52
C GLU A 59 -8.96 -5.92 -4.06
N PHE A 60 -9.32 -4.67 -3.80
CA PHE A 60 -9.38 -4.12 -2.44
C PHE A 60 -10.32 -4.90 -1.53
N LYS A 61 -11.47 -5.36 -2.03
CA LYS A 61 -12.40 -6.20 -1.25
C LYS A 61 -11.75 -7.49 -0.78
N ILE A 62 -10.92 -8.12 -1.62
CA ILE A 62 -10.18 -9.33 -1.25
C ILE A 62 -9.20 -9.02 -0.11
N TYR A 63 -8.45 -7.94 -0.23
CA TYR A 63 -7.51 -7.51 0.82
C TYR A 63 -8.24 -7.19 2.14
N LYS A 64 -9.40 -6.54 2.07
CA LYS A 64 -10.21 -6.22 3.25
C LYS A 64 -10.71 -7.47 3.97
N ASP A 65 -11.04 -8.53 3.23
CA ASP A 65 -11.47 -9.80 3.80
C ASP A 65 -10.29 -10.62 4.38
N MET A 66 -9.09 -10.45 3.80
CA MET A 66 -7.87 -11.18 4.20
C MET A 66 -7.09 -10.51 5.34
N ILE A 67 -7.20 -9.19 5.49
CA ILE A 67 -6.42 -8.40 6.46
C ILE A 67 -7.40 -7.69 7.43
N PRO A 68 -7.76 -8.35 8.55
CA PRO A 68 -8.70 -7.80 9.53
C PRO A 68 -8.25 -6.46 10.13
N GLU A 69 -6.94 -6.25 10.25
CA GLU A 69 -6.34 -5.05 10.86
C GLU A 69 -6.15 -3.89 9.88
N LEU A 70 -6.63 -4.01 8.64
CA LEU A 70 -6.46 -2.96 7.63
C LEU A 70 -7.15 -1.66 8.08
N ARG A 71 -6.37 -0.59 8.26
CA ARG A 71 -6.87 0.72 8.67
C ARG A 71 -6.62 1.77 7.60
N GLU A 72 -7.64 2.57 7.33
CA GLU A 72 -7.53 3.79 6.52
C GLU A 72 -6.76 4.83 7.34
N ILE A 73 -5.79 5.49 6.71
CA ILE A 73 -4.92 6.52 7.31
C ILE A 73 -5.05 7.85 6.58
#